data_AF-A0A354GN45-F1
#
_entry.id   AF-A0A354GN45-F1
#
_cell.length_a   1.000
_cell.length_b   1.000
_cell.length_c   1.000
_cell.angle_alpha   90.00
_cell.angle_beta   90.00
_cell.angle_gamma   90.00
#
_symmetry.space_group_name_H-M   'P 1'
#
loop_
_entity.id
_entity.type
_entity.pdbx_description
1 polymer ?
#
loop_
_entity_poly.entity_id
_entity_poly.type
_entity_poly.pdbx_seq_one_letter_code
_entity_poly.pdbx_strand_id
1 'polypeptide(L)'
;MIRLKAGRNDFRLFGSNSMSLIGSLIIPCLVLAADGQPAPKLPLGKDTTYVTGPLDKEGYIDYEAALNDRLGKGVLPEKNANVLLWKALGPTPEGGKRMPADFFKRMGMDEPPKDGAYFIALRQFMKDQLKLGPDKFDAIYDQQSRAAQRPWAAKDYPNIAAWLEANEKPLVVVAEATRRPDYFNPLVTHWIDEKPGGLTGILLPGIQTCRECAVALAARAMLRVGEGKFDEAWQDLLACHRLGLLVGRGGSTIEGLVGVAIDAIASRADLAYIERADLTVKQTQDRQNDLLGLPATPPMADKIDLAERLTHLELVQMIRQRGFGRLEALSHDGPDHDRPYTPKPGPDGEKALTAMDWAPALRDCNHLYDRLVAAMRVKDRADRDKQLKRVQQDIFALRDGPSESAKIAEILLGPPDKSVSKAVSRAINGVGFRMLGPYGKVLNAHDRDVQVQRNLQVAFALAAYHRDHGDYPAKLDNIAPKYLATIPDDLFSGKALIYHPTDKGYLFYSVGPNGKDDGGRSLTNDLNDDDLPVTMPLPELKKKL
;
A
#
# COMPACT_ATOMS: atom_id res chain seq x y z
N MET A 1 -1.03 -62.34 -13.30
CA MET A 1 -1.77 -63.53 -12.85
C MET A 1 -2.62 -63.15 -11.64
N ILE A 2 -3.95 -63.22 -11.81
CA ILE A 2 -4.98 -63.69 -10.83
C ILE A 2 -5.05 -62.93 -9.48
N ARG A 3 -6.00 -61.99 -9.30
CA ARG A 3 -7.41 -62.14 -8.80
C ARG A 3 -7.50 -62.48 -7.29
N LEU A 4 -8.05 -61.63 -6.40
CA LEU A 4 -9.44 -61.15 -6.15
C LEU A 4 -10.17 -61.94 -5.03
N LYS A 5 -10.86 -61.17 -4.16
CA LYS A 5 -12.06 -61.46 -3.32
C LYS A 5 -11.87 -62.22 -2.00
N ALA A 6 -12.74 -62.12 -0.99
CA ALA A 6 -13.72 -61.14 -0.47
C ALA A 6 -14.61 -61.90 0.55
N GLY A 7 -15.13 -61.19 1.57
CA GLY A 7 -16.34 -61.55 2.34
C GLY A 7 -16.13 -62.46 3.57
N ARG A 8 -17.01 -62.52 4.57
CA ARG A 8 -18.07 -61.66 5.16
C ARG A 8 -18.68 -62.55 6.29
N ASN A 9 -19.23 -61.92 7.34
CA ASN A 9 -20.33 -62.43 8.20
C ASN A 9 -20.02 -63.63 9.16
N ASP A 10 -20.57 -63.79 10.37
CA ASP A 10 -21.71 -63.17 11.06
C ASP A 10 -21.64 -63.30 12.61
N PHE A 11 -22.42 -62.39 13.23
CA PHE A 11 -22.90 -62.21 14.60
C PHE A 11 -23.15 -63.43 15.51
N ARG A 12 -22.97 -63.21 16.82
CA ARG A 12 -23.95 -63.61 17.86
C ARG A 12 -24.18 -62.52 18.91
N LEU A 13 -25.45 -62.17 19.09
CA LEU A 13 -26.03 -61.31 20.13
C LEU A 13 -26.18 -62.03 21.48
N PHE A 14 -26.05 -61.28 22.57
CA PHE A 14 -26.97 -61.19 23.74
C PHE A 14 -26.73 -59.78 24.33
N GLY A 15 -27.66 -58.81 24.25
CA GLY A 15 -28.80 -58.59 25.17
C GLY A 15 -28.30 -58.18 26.57
N SER A 16 -28.71 -57.11 27.25
CA SER A 16 -29.68 -56.02 27.06
C SER A 16 -29.57 -55.11 28.30
N ASN A 17 -29.77 -53.80 28.11
CA ASN A 17 -30.41 -52.82 29.04
C ASN A 17 -29.66 -51.50 29.24
N SER A 18 -30.15 -50.48 28.50
CA SER A 18 -30.63 -49.18 28.99
C SER A 18 -29.80 -48.41 30.03
N MET A 19 -29.22 -47.28 29.64
CA MET A 19 -29.84 -45.94 29.82
C MET A 19 -28.91 -44.82 29.31
N SER A 20 -29.55 -43.81 28.73
CA SER A 20 -29.00 -42.60 28.15
C SER A 20 -28.34 -41.67 29.17
N LEU A 21 -27.18 -41.10 28.83
CA LEU A 21 -26.89 -39.68 29.06
C LEU A 21 -25.75 -39.20 28.14
N ILE A 22 -26.13 -38.41 27.14
CA ILE A 22 -25.23 -37.62 26.30
C ILE A 22 -24.63 -36.52 27.19
N GLY A 23 -23.40 -36.72 27.65
CA GLY A 23 -22.59 -35.69 28.27
C GLY A 23 -21.62 -35.11 27.24
N SER A 24 -21.96 -33.96 26.65
CA SER A 24 -21.05 -33.18 25.84
C SER A 24 -19.86 -32.75 26.70
N LEU A 25 -18.66 -33.30 26.44
CA LEU A 25 -17.42 -32.80 27.00
C LEU A 25 -17.15 -31.39 26.44
N ILE A 26 -17.50 -30.38 27.24
CA ILE A 26 -16.88 -29.06 27.14
C ILE A 26 -15.46 -29.24 27.68
N ILE A 27 -14.46 -29.25 26.80
CA ILE A 27 -13.06 -29.09 27.20
C ILE A 27 -12.89 -27.61 27.53
N PRO A 28 -12.66 -27.21 28.79
CA PRO A 28 -12.22 -25.86 29.07
C PRO A 28 -10.76 -25.80 28.59
N CYS A 29 -10.47 -24.95 27.62
CA CYS A 29 -9.10 -24.47 27.42
C CYS A 29 -8.71 -23.69 28.68
N LEU A 30 -8.16 -24.40 29.68
CA LEU A 30 -7.38 -23.80 30.74
C LEU A 30 -6.15 -23.17 30.07
N VAL A 31 -6.19 -21.85 29.90
CA VAL A 31 -4.98 -21.06 29.71
C VAL A 31 -4.18 -21.22 30.99
N LEU A 32 -3.19 -22.10 30.97
CA LEU A 32 -2.12 -22.08 31.96
C LEU A 32 -1.45 -20.72 31.81
N ALA A 33 -1.70 -19.83 32.76
CA ALA A 33 -0.97 -18.58 32.89
C ALA A 33 0.51 -18.96 33.04
N ALA A 34 1.32 -18.66 32.03
CA ALA A 34 2.76 -18.73 32.16
C ALA A 34 3.17 -17.70 33.22
N ASP A 35 3.84 -18.15 34.28
CA ASP A 35 4.34 -17.30 35.36
C ASP A 35 5.10 -16.10 34.80
N GLY A 36 4.63 -14.89 35.11
CA GLY A 36 5.31 -13.63 34.81
C GLY A 36 4.70 -12.75 33.70
N GLN A 37 3.66 -13.18 32.98
CA GLN A 37 2.96 -12.28 32.06
C GLN A 37 1.93 -11.38 32.80
N PRO A 38 1.92 -10.05 32.55
CA PRO A 38 1.01 -9.14 33.20
C PRO A 38 -0.45 -9.45 32.83
N ALA A 39 -1.35 -9.29 33.80
CA ALA A 39 -2.78 -9.56 33.59
C ALA A 39 -3.36 -8.61 32.52
N PRO A 40 -4.04 -9.12 31.49
CA PRO A 40 -4.57 -8.29 30.42
C PRO A 40 -5.55 -7.22 30.91
N LYS A 41 -5.42 -5.99 30.41
CA LYS A 41 -6.32 -4.86 30.73
C LYS A 41 -7.56 -4.76 29.83
N LEU A 42 -7.55 -5.53 28.76
CA LEU A 42 -8.61 -5.68 27.77
C LEU A 42 -8.90 -7.16 27.53
N PRO A 43 -10.12 -7.55 27.15
CA PRO A 43 -10.42 -8.93 26.80
C PRO A 43 -9.61 -9.34 25.57
N LEU A 44 -8.77 -10.34 25.69
CA LEU A 44 -7.95 -10.84 24.58
C LEU A 44 -8.73 -11.84 23.74
N GLY A 45 -8.62 -11.72 22.41
CA GLY A 45 -9.39 -12.58 21.51
C GLY A 45 -9.35 -12.10 20.07
N LYS A 46 -9.71 -13.00 19.14
CA LYS A 46 -9.74 -12.68 17.72
C LYS A 46 -10.82 -11.65 17.38
N ASP A 47 -11.94 -11.70 18.09
CA ASP A 47 -13.07 -10.77 17.96
C ASP A 47 -12.85 -9.47 18.76
N THR A 48 -11.88 -9.40 19.66
CA THR A 48 -11.59 -8.21 20.47
C THR A 48 -10.27 -7.54 20.08
N THR A 49 -9.14 -7.94 20.65
CA THR A 49 -7.84 -7.33 20.36
C THR A 49 -7.20 -7.83 19.05
N TYR A 50 -7.83 -8.80 18.37
CA TYR A 50 -7.40 -9.48 17.14
C TYR A 50 -6.10 -10.30 17.25
N VAL A 51 -5.18 -9.89 18.13
CA VAL A 51 -3.97 -10.56 18.58
C VAL A 51 -3.99 -10.70 20.11
N THR A 52 -3.27 -11.68 20.65
CA THR A 52 -3.23 -11.97 22.10
C THR A 52 -1.91 -11.55 22.76
N GLY A 53 -0.97 -10.99 22.00
CA GLY A 53 0.31 -10.52 22.51
C GLY A 53 1.25 -10.03 21.39
N PRO A 54 2.45 -9.55 21.75
CA PRO A 54 2.98 -9.47 23.12
C PRO A 54 2.25 -8.43 24.00
N LEU A 55 2.33 -8.60 25.32
CA LEU A 55 1.79 -7.64 26.30
C LEU A 55 2.90 -6.75 26.86
N ASP A 56 2.62 -5.47 27.02
CA ASP A 56 3.48 -4.55 27.78
C ASP A 56 3.39 -4.82 29.29
N LYS A 57 4.24 -4.14 30.09
CA LYS A 57 4.31 -4.31 31.55
C LYS A 57 2.99 -3.98 32.26
N GLU A 58 2.11 -3.22 31.62
CA GLU A 58 0.84 -2.75 32.16
C GLU A 58 -0.32 -3.71 31.80
N GLY A 59 -0.08 -4.72 30.96
CA GLY A 59 -1.04 -5.72 30.53
C GLY A 59 -1.82 -5.32 29.26
N TYR A 60 -1.30 -4.40 28.46
CA TYR A 60 -1.88 -4.01 27.18
C TYR A 60 -1.15 -4.65 26.01
N ILE A 61 -1.81 -4.76 24.86
CA ILE A 61 -1.16 -5.30 23.66
C ILE A 61 -0.14 -4.28 23.14
N ASP A 62 1.08 -4.74 22.91
CA ASP A 62 2.08 -4.03 22.12
C ASP A 62 1.81 -4.32 20.64
N TYR A 63 0.92 -3.51 20.06
CA TYR A 63 0.51 -3.67 18.67
C TYR A 63 1.66 -3.40 17.70
N GLU A 64 2.59 -2.50 18.03
CA GLU A 64 3.79 -2.23 17.22
C GLU A 64 4.67 -3.48 17.10
N ALA A 65 4.96 -4.14 18.23
CA ALA A 65 5.70 -5.40 18.22
C ALA A 65 4.92 -6.51 17.50
N ALA A 66 3.63 -6.69 17.79
CA ALA A 66 2.80 -7.72 17.15
C ALA A 66 2.76 -7.57 15.63
N LEU A 67 2.68 -6.33 15.13
CA LEU A 67 2.63 -6.02 13.71
C LEU A 67 3.96 -6.31 13.04
N ASN A 68 5.07 -5.86 13.64
CA ASN A 68 6.41 -6.12 13.14
C ASN A 68 6.78 -7.61 13.14
N ASP A 69 6.42 -8.35 14.19
CA ASP A 69 6.67 -9.79 14.28
C ASP A 69 5.96 -10.55 13.16
N ARG A 70 4.76 -10.09 12.77
CA ARG A 70 3.99 -10.68 11.68
C ARG A 70 4.52 -10.29 10.31
N LEU A 71 4.86 -9.00 10.10
CA LEU A 71 5.37 -8.48 8.83
C LEU A 71 6.80 -8.94 8.52
N GLY A 72 7.65 -9.06 9.54
CA GLY A 72 9.04 -9.51 9.40
C GLY A 72 9.22 -11.03 9.41
N LYS A 73 8.14 -11.80 9.62
CA LYS A 73 8.23 -13.26 9.77
C LYS A 73 8.84 -13.92 8.54
N GLY A 74 9.99 -14.57 8.73
CA GLY A 74 10.67 -15.32 7.67
C GLY A 74 11.48 -14.47 6.69
N VAL A 75 11.56 -13.16 6.91
CA VAL A 75 12.37 -12.26 6.08
C VAL A 75 13.81 -12.24 6.60
N LEU A 76 14.74 -12.72 5.79
CA LEU A 76 16.17 -12.73 6.12
C LEU A 76 16.84 -11.43 5.63
N PRO A 77 17.82 -10.86 6.36
CA PRO A 77 18.46 -9.59 5.98
C PRO A 77 19.03 -9.58 4.55
N GLU A 78 19.65 -10.67 4.10
CA GLU A 78 20.22 -10.83 2.76
C GLU A 78 19.19 -11.00 1.64
N LYS A 79 17.95 -11.31 2.00
CA LYS A 79 16.80 -11.41 1.08
C LYS A 79 15.88 -10.20 1.15
N ASN A 80 16.05 -9.33 2.13
CA ASN A 80 15.25 -8.12 2.32
C ASN A 80 15.78 -6.99 1.44
N ALA A 81 14.99 -6.57 0.45
CA ALA A 81 15.30 -5.41 -0.39
C ALA A 81 15.57 -4.15 0.44
N ASN A 82 14.85 -3.96 1.55
CA ASN A 82 14.94 -2.75 2.37
C ASN A 82 16.35 -2.57 2.97
N VAL A 83 17.08 -3.65 3.24
CA VAL A 83 18.46 -3.58 3.75
C VAL A 83 19.39 -2.90 2.74
N LEU A 84 19.24 -3.21 1.45
CA LEU A 84 20.02 -2.54 0.40
C LEU A 84 19.50 -1.14 0.10
N LEU A 85 18.19 -0.91 0.17
CA LEU A 85 17.62 0.44 0.04
C LEU A 85 18.22 1.36 1.10
N TRP A 86 18.24 0.99 2.38
CA TRP A 86 18.85 1.81 3.43
C TRP A 86 20.34 2.06 3.25
N LYS A 87 21.09 1.11 2.67
CA LYS A 87 22.49 1.34 2.28
C LYS A 87 22.63 2.37 1.16
N ALA A 88 21.65 2.46 0.26
CA ALA A 88 21.63 3.47 -0.79
C ALA A 88 21.11 4.84 -0.31
N LEU A 89 20.15 4.86 0.61
CA LEU A 89 19.47 6.09 1.03
C LEU A 89 20.13 6.79 2.23
N GLY A 90 20.96 6.06 3.00
CA GLY A 90 21.63 6.58 4.19
C GLY A 90 20.73 6.65 5.42
N PRO A 91 21.25 7.14 6.56
CA PRO A 91 20.56 7.05 7.86
C PRO A 91 19.40 8.04 8.04
N THR A 92 19.29 9.05 7.17
CA THR A 92 18.26 10.11 7.24
C THR A 92 17.72 10.44 5.84
N PRO A 93 17.01 9.52 5.18
CA PRO A 93 16.67 9.61 3.76
C PRO A 93 15.70 10.74 3.41
N GLU A 94 14.93 11.23 4.39
CA GLU A 94 13.99 12.35 4.26
C GLU A 94 14.48 13.60 5.02
N GLY A 95 15.72 13.58 5.51
CA GLY A 95 16.24 14.54 6.47
C GLY A 95 15.64 14.36 7.87
N GLY A 96 15.98 15.25 8.81
CA GLY A 96 15.42 15.23 10.16
C GLY A 96 16.17 14.33 11.16
N LYS A 97 15.43 13.76 12.12
CA LYS A 97 15.99 12.93 13.19
C LYS A 97 16.32 11.52 12.68
N ARG A 98 17.31 10.88 13.29
CA ARG A 98 17.68 9.48 13.02
C ARG A 98 16.52 8.54 13.40
N MET A 99 16.46 7.39 12.74
CA MET A 99 15.52 6.34 13.11
C MET A 99 15.87 5.74 14.49
N PRO A 100 14.89 5.24 15.25
CA PRO A 100 15.17 4.47 16.46
C PRO A 100 16.04 3.25 16.16
N ALA A 101 16.99 2.91 17.04
CA ALA A 101 17.91 1.78 16.83
C ALA A 101 17.19 0.44 16.59
N ASP A 102 16.01 0.26 17.19
CA ASP A 102 15.19 -0.95 17.02
C ASP A 102 14.76 -1.17 15.55
N PHE A 103 14.61 -0.10 14.77
CA PHE A 103 14.28 -0.18 13.35
C PHE A 103 15.33 -0.99 12.56
N PHE A 104 16.61 -0.65 12.70
CA PHE A 104 17.68 -1.36 12.00
C PHE A 104 17.88 -2.78 12.55
N LYS A 105 17.77 -2.93 13.89
CA LYS A 105 17.83 -4.24 14.56
C LYS A 105 16.77 -5.21 14.01
N ARG A 106 15.54 -4.78 13.81
CA ARG A 106 14.45 -5.60 13.25
C ARG A 106 14.72 -6.08 11.82
N MET A 107 15.46 -5.31 11.03
CA MET A 107 15.89 -5.73 9.70
C MET A 107 17.17 -6.58 9.71
N GLY A 108 17.80 -6.77 10.87
CA GLY A 108 19.08 -7.46 11.00
C GLY A 108 20.24 -6.73 10.32
N MET A 109 20.23 -5.40 10.37
CA MET A 109 21.33 -4.58 9.86
C MET A 109 21.77 -3.55 10.89
N ASP A 110 23.00 -3.07 10.74
CA ASP A 110 23.46 -1.87 11.43
C ASP A 110 22.91 -0.62 10.74
N GLU A 111 22.74 0.46 11.52
CA GLU A 111 22.42 1.76 10.96
C GLU A 111 23.51 2.19 9.96
N PRO A 112 23.15 2.68 8.75
CA PRO A 112 24.13 3.22 7.81
C PRO A 112 24.97 4.34 8.44
N PRO A 113 26.27 4.46 8.09
CA PRO A 113 27.11 5.53 8.62
C PRO A 113 26.55 6.91 8.26
N LYS A 114 26.94 7.93 9.03
CA LYS A 114 26.48 9.31 8.77
C LYS A 114 26.91 9.78 7.38
N ASP A 115 28.13 9.45 6.99
CA ASP A 115 28.73 9.84 5.72
C ASP A 115 28.81 8.62 4.79
N GLY A 116 28.46 8.82 3.53
CA GLY A 116 28.46 7.77 2.51
C GLY A 116 28.01 8.28 1.15
N ALA A 117 28.20 7.44 0.13
CA ALA A 117 27.73 7.70 -1.23
C ALA A 117 26.22 7.38 -1.34
N TYR A 118 25.40 8.21 -0.69
CA TYR A 118 23.96 8.03 -0.63
C TYR A 118 23.23 8.74 -1.77
N PHE A 119 21.99 8.33 -1.98
CA PHE A 119 21.08 9.02 -2.88
C PHE A 119 20.83 10.45 -2.39
N ILE A 120 20.92 11.41 -3.31
CA ILE A 120 20.76 12.83 -3.05
C ILE A 120 19.47 13.26 -3.71
N ALA A 121 18.46 13.59 -2.91
CA ALA A 121 17.18 14.11 -3.39
C ALA A 121 17.39 15.34 -4.28
N LEU A 122 16.55 15.52 -5.32
CA LEU A 122 16.77 16.60 -6.30
C LEU A 122 16.77 17.99 -5.64
N ARG A 123 15.87 18.20 -4.67
CA ARG A 123 15.84 19.44 -3.86
C ARG A 123 17.16 19.70 -3.17
N GLN A 124 17.73 18.66 -2.56
CA GLN A 124 18.98 18.75 -1.83
C GLN A 124 20.14 19.01 -2.79
N PHE A 125 20.18 18.34 -3.93
CA PHE A 125 21.18 18.56 -4.97
C PHE A 125 21.18 20.01 -5.48
N MET A 126 19.99 20.55 -5.80
CA MET A 126 19.84 21.95 -6.25
C MET A 126 20.32 22.95 -5.21
N LYS A 127 19.97 22.72 -3.94
CA LYS A 127 20.33 23.61 -2.83
C LYS A 127 21.82 23.51 -2.46
N ASP A 128 22.31 22.30 -2.27
CA ASP A 128 23.59 22.06 -1.59
C ASP A 128 24.75 21.93 -2.58
N GLN A 129 24.53 21.42 -3.79
CA GLN A 129 25.58 21.28 -4.80
C GLN A 129 25.52 22.37 -5.87
N LEU A 130 24.35 22.64 -6.43
CA LEU A 130 24.19 23.70 -7.45
C LEU A 130 24.06 25.12 -6.85
N LYS A 131 23.83 25.23 -5.54
CA LYS A 131 23.65 26.50 -4.82
C LYS A 131 22.57 27.41 -5.43
N LEU A 132 21.49 26.82 -5.93
CA LEU A 132 20.39 27.54 -6.57
C LEU A 132 19.40 28.10 -5.53
N GLY A 133 18.83 29.27 -5.85
CA GLY A 133 17.72 29.85 -5.11
C GLY A 133 16.40 29.08 -5.35
N PRO A 134 15.47 29.08 -4.38
CA PRO A 134 14.17 28.39 -4.51
C PRO A 134 13.33 28.84 -5.71
N ASP A 135 13.51 30.07 -6.19
CA ASP A 135 12.88 30.65 -7.37
C ASP A 135 13.13 29.85 -8.66
N LYS A 136 14.18 29.01 -8.68
CA LYS A 136 14.55 28.18 -9.83
C LYS A 136 14.08 26.74 -9.73
N PHE A 137 13.54 26.31 -8.59
CA PHE A 137 13.28 24.89 -8.34
C PHE A 137 12.16 24.34 -9.22
N ASP A 138 11.08 25.10 -9.42
CA ASP A 138 9.92 24.65 -10.19
C ASP A 138 10.29 24.33 -11.65
N ALA A 139 11.11 25.18 -12.28
CA ALA A 139 11.59 24.94 -13.64
C ALA A 139 12.43 23.65 -13.75
N ILE A 140 13.22 23.34 -12.73
CA ILE A 140 14.06 22.12 -12.71
C ILE A 140 13.20 20.88 -12.42
N TYR A 141 12.20 20.97 -11.54
CA TYR A 141 11.22 19.89 -11.35
C TYR A 141 10.42 19.61 -12.63
N ASP A 142 10.09 20.63 -13.41
CA ASP A 142 9.46 20.46 -14.71
C ASP A 142 10.39 19.76 -15.71
N GLN A 143 11.68 20.09 -15.72
CA GLN A 143 12.69 19.36 -16.51
C GLN A 143 12.79 17.90 -16.07
N GLN A 144 12.86 17.62 -14.77
CA GLN A 144 12.89 16.26 -14.22
C GLN A 144 11.65 15.45 -14.66
N SER A 145 10.47 16.05 -14.54
CA SER A 145 9.21 15.44 -14.95
C SER A 145 9.18 15.09 -16.43
N ARG A 146 9.71 15.97 -17.30
CA ARG A 146 9.85 15.69 -18.74
C ARG A 146 10.88 14.62 -19.02
N ALA A 147 12.05 14.71 -18.38
CA ALA A 147 13.14 13.75 -18.50
C ALA A 147 12.69 12.32 -18.14
N ALA A 148 11.79 12.15 -17.16
CA ALA A 148 11.24 10.86 -16.79
C ALA A 148 10.14 10.32 -17.73
N GLN A 149 9.71 11.09 -18.74
CA GLN A 149 8.57 10.74 -19.60
C GLN A 149 8.89 10.65 -21.09
N ARG A 150 9.98 11.25 -21.56
CA ARG A 150 10.38 11.26 -22.98
C ARG A 150 11.89 11.18 -23.10
N PRO A 151 12.43 10.56 -24.17
CA PRO A 151 13.86 10.59 -24.44
C PRO A 151 14.39 12.02 -24.55
N TRP A 152 15.59 12.22 -24.04
CA TRP A 152 16.23 13.54 -23.96
C TRP A 152 17.75 13.36 -24.05
N ALA A 153 18.48 14.42 -24.43
CA ALA A 153 19.94 14.43 -24.41
C ALA A 153 20.45 15.23 -23.20
N ALA A 154 21.60 14.84 -22.64
CA ALA A 154 22.18 15.50 -21.46
C ALA A 154 22.29 17.04 -21.57
N LYS A 155 22.55 17.55 -22.78
CA LYS A 155 22.62 18.99 -23.08
C LYS A 155 21.29 19.74 -22.94
N ASP A 156 20.16 19.03 -23.04
CA ASP A 156 18.82 19.64 -22.95
C ASP A 156 18.48 19.97 -21.50
N TYR A 157 18.90 19.11 -20.56
CA TYR A 157 18.67 19.25 -19.12
C TYR A 157 19.97 19.03 -18.31
N PRO A 158 20.95 19.95 -18.38
CA PRO A 158 22.27 19.75 -17.78
C PRO A 158 22.23 19.56 -16.25
N ASN A 159 21.32 20.24 -15.55
CA ASN A 159 21.15 20.06 -14.10
C ASN A 159 20.62 18.67 -13.74
N ILE A 160 19.75 18.10 -14.57
CA ILE A 160 19.23 16.74 -14.38
C ILE A 160 20.30 15.71 -14.71
N ALA A 161 21.08 15.92 -15.78
CA ALA A 161 22.22 15.05 -16.11
C ALA A 161 23.25 15.00 -14.97
N ALA A 162 23.65 16.16 -14.43
CA ALA A 162 24.57 16.23 -13.30
C ALA A 162 24.01 15.58 -12.03
N TRP A 163 22.69 15.72 -11.79
CA TRP A 163 22.02 15.05 -10.67
C TRP A 163 22.02 13.52 -10.81
N LEU A 164 21.81 13.00 -12.02
CA LEU A 164 21.88 11.56 -12.29
C LEU A 164 23.29 11.01 -12.14
N GLU A 165 24.31 11.76 -12.61
CA GLU A 165 25.72 11.41 -12.43
C GLU A 165 26.10 11.34 -10.95
N ALA A 166 25.71 12.35 -10.16
CA ALA A 166 25.93 12.35 -8.71
C ALA A 166 25.27 11.16 -7.98
N ASN A 167 24.22 10.60 -8.58
CA ASN A 167 23.45 9.48 -8.03
C ASN A 167 23.76 8.12 -8.69
N GLU A 168 24.78 8.01 -9.54
CA GLU A 168 25.03 6.77 -10.28
C GLU A 168 25.24 5.57 -9.33
N LYS A 169 26.11 5.74 -8.33
CA LYS A 169 26.42 4.70 -7.32
C LYS A 169 25.20 4.26 -6.51
N PRO A 170 24.45 5.15 -5.84
CA PRO A 170 23.28 4.73 -5.08
C PRO A 170 22.19 4.10 -5.97
N LEU A 171 22.03 4.56 -7.22
CA LEU A 171 21.06 3.95 -8.15
C LEU A 171 21.43 2.51 -8.56
N VAL A 172 22.72 2.17 -8.62
CA VAL A 172 23.15 0.77 -8.80
C VAL A 172 22.72 -0.09 -7.61
N VAL A 173 22.90 0.41 -6.39
CA VAL A 173 22.50 -0.31 -5.16
C VAL A 173 20.97 -0.45 -5.10
N VAL A 174 20.22 0.60 -5.47
CA VAL A 174 18.75 0.52 -5.57
C VAL A 174 18.34 -0.55 -6.58
N ALA A 175 18.92 -0.55 -7.79
CA ALA A 175 18.61 -1.55 -8.82
C ALA A 175 18.95 -3.00 -8.37
N GLU A 176 19.99 -3.19 -7.57
CA GLU A 176 20.29 -4.47 -6.93
C GLU A 176 19.22 -4.84 -5.89
N ALA A 177 18.82 -3.88 -5.05
CA ALA A 177 17.78 -4.07 -4.03
C ALA A 177 16.47 -4.58 -4.65
N THR A 178 16.09 -4.07 -5.82
CA THR A 178 14.81 -4.45 -6.46
C THR A 178 14.77 -5.91 -6.94
N ARG A 179 15.92 -6.59 -6.99
CA ARG A 179 16.00 -8.02 -7.37
C ARG A 179 15.85 -8.95 -6.17
N ARG A 180 15.80 -8.42 -4.95
CA ARG A 180 15.61 -9.21 -3.74
C ARG A 180 14.16 -9.69 -3.64
N PRO A 181 13.92 -10.93 -3.16
CA PRO A 181 12.58 -11.52 -3.19
C PRO A 181 11.64 -10.96 -2.12
N ASP A 182 12.19 -10.48 -1.00
CA ASP A 182 11.44 -10.08 0.18
C ASP A 182 11.57 -8.58 0.46
N TYR A 183 10.56 -8.03 1.16
CA TYR A 183 10.57 -6.65 1.61
C TYR A 183 9.96 -6.58 3.01
N PHE A 184 10.76 -6.13 3.98
CA PHE A 184 10.28 -5.81 5.32
C PHE A 184 10.76 -4.42 5.72
N ASN A 185 9.79 -3.54 5.94
CA ASN A 185 9.98 -2.19 6.46
C ASN A 185 9.37 -2.12 7.87
N PRO A 186 10.20 -2.14 8.94
CA PRO A 186 9.69 -2.10 10.29
C PRO A 186 8.84 -0.85 10.54
N LEU A 187 7.68 -1.11 11.12
CA LEU A 187 6.68 -0.14 11.47
C LEU A 187 7.00 0.40 12.87
N VAL A 188 7.69 1.54 12.96
CA VAL A 188 8.16 2.12 14.23
C VAL A 188 7.58 3.51 14.45
N THR A 189 7.41 3.89 15.72
CA THR A 189 6.90 5.21 16.12
C THR A 189 8.00 6.09 16.72
N HIS A 190 7.78 7.41 16.73
CA HIS A 190 8.59 8.30 17.57
C HIS A 190 8.30 8.04 19.05
N TRP A 191 9.36 7.91 19.85
CA TRP A 191 9.22 7.74 21.29
C TRP A 191 8.89 9.07 21.97
N ILE A 192 7.89 9.05 22.86
CA ILE A 192 7.48 10.17 23.71
C ILE A 192 7.57 9.69 25.15
N ASP A 193 8.35 10.38 25.99
CA ASP A 193 8.58 10.04 27.41
C ASP A 193 8.95 8.56 27.63
N GLU A 194 9.94 8.07 26.88
CA GLU A 194 10.46 6.68 26.94
C GLU A 194 9.45 5.57 26.58
N LYS A 195 8.30 5.93 25.98
CA LYS A 195 7.32 4.99 25.44
C LYS A 195 7.19 5.15 23.93
N PRO A 196 6.97 4.06 23.17
CA PRO A 196 6.56 4.15 21.78
C PRO A 196 5.36 5.10 21.63
N GLY A 197 5.31 5.79 20.50
CA GLY A 197 4.14 6.54 20.07
C GLY A 197 2.95 5.61 19.80
N GLY A 198 1.86 6.16 19.30
CA GLY A 198 0.79 5.32 18.74
C GLY A 198 1.05 5.04 17.26
N LEU A 199 0.58 3.91 16.75
CA LEU A 199 0.60 3.51 15.34
C LEU A 199 -0.04 4.55 14.40
N THR A 200 -0.89 5.44 14.91
CA THR A 200 -1.40 6.60 14.16
C THR A 200 -0.29 7.59 13.75
N GLY A 201 0.84 7.58 14.46
CA GLY A 201 2.03 8.41 14.19
C GLY A 201 3.20 7.58 13.70
N ILE A 202 2.93 6.48 13.01
CA ILE A 202 3.94 5.60 12.46
C ILE A 202 4.85 6.32 11.47
N LEU A 203 6.14 6.04 11.56
CA LEU A 203 7.12 6.51 10.60
C LEU A 203 7.13 5.57 9.41
N LEU A 204 7.08 6.15 8.21
CA LEU A 204 7.20 5.42 6.96
C LEU A 204 8.47 5.86 6.24
N PRO A 205 9.64 5.54 6.80
CA PRO A 205 10.87 6.20 6.41
C PRO A 205 11.33 5.78 5.01
N GLY A 206 11.72 6.77 4.20
CA GLY A 206 12.41 6.54 2.93
C GLY A 206 11.51 6.14 1.77
N ILE A 207 10.19 6.02 1.97
CA ILE A 207 9.26 5.68 0.88
C ILE A 207 9.13 6.82 -0.13
N GLN A 208 9.23 8.08 0.33
CA GLN A 208 9.29 9.22 -0.59
C GLN A 208 10.59 9.24 -1.36
N THR A 209 11.71 8.92 -0.70
CA THR A 209 13.01 8.81 -1.36
C THR A 209 13.04 7.64 -2.37
N CYS A 210 12.37 6.51 -2.09
CA CYS A 210 12.19 5.44 -3.08
C CYS A 210 11.43 5.93 -4.32
N ARG A 211 10.41 6.77 -4.14
CA ARG A 211 9.70 7.41 -5.26
C ARG A 211 10.61 8.34 -6.04
N GLU A 212 11.48 9.12 -5.39
CA GLU A 212 12.50 9.93 -6.07
C GLU A 212 13.53 9.07 -6.82
N CYS A 213 13.94 7.92 -6.27
CA CYS A 213 14.80 6.97 -6.99
C CYS A 213 14.11 6.43 -8.25
N ALA A 214 12.80 6.13 -8.20
CA ALA A 214 12.05 5.72 -9.38
C ALA A 214 11.99 6.81 -10.46
N VAL A 215 11.83 8.08 -10.07
CA VAL A 215 11.92 9.22 -11.01
C VAL A 215 13.32 9.32 -11.61
N ALA A 216 14.37 9.14 -10.82
CA ALA A 216 15.75 9.16 -11.29
C ALA A 216 16.04 8.01 -12.28
N LEU A 217 15.61 6.79 -11.97
CA LEU A 217 15.72 5.62 -12.85
C LEU A 217 14.95 5.83 -14.16
N ALA A 218 13.72 6.34 -14.11
CA ALA A 218 12.95 6.65 -15.32
C ALA A 218 13.62 7.75 -16.17
N ALA A 219 14.13 8.81 -15.53
CA ALA A 219 14.87 9.87 -16.23
C ALA A 219 16.15 9.35 -16.87
N ARG A 220 16.90 8.49 -16.17
CA ARG A 220 18.10 7.83 -16.70
C ARG A 220 17.78 6.84 -17.82
N ALA A 221 16.66 6.12 -17.73
CA ALA A 221 16.19 5.26 -18.80
C ALA A 221 15.92 6.06 -20.07
N MET A 222 15.21 7.18 -19.97
CA MET A 222 14.93 8.04 -21.12
C MET A 222 16.18 8.73 -21.70
N LEU A 223 17.16 9.07 -20.87
CA LEU A 223 18.48 9.52 -21.34
C LEU A 223 19.14 8.42 -22.17
N ARG A 224 19.16 7.19 -21.64
CA ARG A 224 19.72 6.02 -22.33
C ARG A 224 19.00 5.69 -23.64
N VAL A 225 17.68 5.87 -23.71
CA VAL A 225 16.93 5.77 -24.98
C VAL A 225 17.42 6.82 -25.97
N GLY A 226 17.64 8.06 -25.54
CA GLY A 226 18.21 9.13 -26.39
C GLY A 226 19.63 8.81 -26.88
N GLU A 227 20.38 8.00 -26.15
CA GLU A 227 21.73 7.53 -26.49
C GLU A 227 21.76 6.20 -27.27
N GLY A 228 20.59 5.58 -27.54
CA GLY A 228 20.51 4.27 -28.19
C GLY A 228 20.83 3.06 -27.30
N LYS A 229 20.94 3.25 -25.98
CA LYS A 229 21.23 2.22 -24.97
C LYS A 229 19.96 1.55 -24.46
N PHE A 230 19.25 0.87 -25.36
CA PHE A 230 17.88 0.40 -25.09
C PHE A 230 17.80 -0.72 -24.05
N ASP A 231 18.81 -1.58 -23.93
CA ASP A 231 18.81 -2.66 -22.95
C ASP A 231 19.05 -2.12 -21.53
N GLU A 232 19.96 -1.17 -21.39
CA GLU A 232 20.24 -0.49 -20.12
C GLU A 232 19.09 0.42 -19.70
N ALA A 233 18.39 1.05 -20.66
CA ALA A 233 17.15 1.77 -20.38
C ALA A 233 16.07 0.82 -19.84
N TRP A 234 15.91 -0.36 -20.45
CA TRP A 234 14.96 -1.37 -19.99
C TRP A 234 15.24 -1.85 -18.57
N GLN A 235 16.51 -2.09 -18.24
CA GLN A 235 16.88 -2.51 -16.88
C GLN A 235 16.51 -1.47 -15.80
N ASP A 236 16.57 -0.17 -16.12
CA ASP A 236 16.13 0.89 -15.21
C ASP A 236 14.61 0.89 -15.03
N LEU A 237 13.84 0.75 -16.12
CA LEU A 237 12.38 0.70 -16.08
C LEU A 237 11.87 -0.53 -15.33
N LEU A 238 12.47 -1.69 -15.59
CA LEU A 238 12.16 -2.93 -14.88
C LEU A 238 12.51 -2.85 -13.39
N ALA A 239 13.59 -2.13 -13.04
CA ALA A 239 13.90 -1.85 -11.65
C ALA A 239 12.82 -0.95 -10.99
N CYS A 240 12.26 0.04 -11.70
CA CYS A 240 11.16 0.85 -11.19
C CYS A 240 9.92 -0.01 -10.87
N HIS A 241 9.48 -0.87 -11.79
CA HIS A 241 8.33 -1.75 -11.56
C HIS A 241 8.56 -2.66 -10.33
N ARG A 242 9.74 -3.28 -10.24
CA ARG A 242 10.10 -4.11 -9.07
C ARG A 242 10.13 -3.30 -7.78
N LEU A 243 10.63 -2.06 -7.80
CA LEU A 243 10.63 -1.18 -6.63
C LEU A 243 9.21 -0.85 -6.18
N GLY A 244 8.31 -0.53 -7.12
CA GLY A 244 6.90 -0.26 -6.84
C GLY A 244 6.21 -1.46 -6.18
N LEU A 245 6.45 -2.66 -6.69
CA LEU A 245 5.94 -3.91 -6.11
C LEU A 245 6.50 -4.18 -4.70
N LEU A 246 7.80 -3.94 -4.47
CA LEU A 246 8.43 -4.15 -3.16
C LEU A 246 7.92 -3.15 -2.12
N VAL A 247 7.95 -1.85 -2.42
CA VAL A 247 7.40 -0.82 -1.52
C VAL A 247 5.91 -1.06 -1.29
N GLY A 248 5.17 -1.45 -2.34
CA GLY A 248 3.76 -1.80 -2.24
C GLY A 248 3.46 -3.03 -1.39
N ARG A 249 4.45 -3.85 -0.99
CA ARG A 249 4.30 -4.94 -0.01
C ARG A 249 4.41 -4.49 1.43
N GLY A 250 4.75 -3.21 1.68
CA GLY A 250 4.74 -2.61 3.01
C GLY A 250 3.41 -2.81 3.74
N GLY A 251 3.46 -2.68 5.06
CA GLY A 251 2.33 -3.01 5.93
C GLY A 251 1.18 -2.01 5.81
N SER A 252 1.49 -0.73 5.58
CA SER A 252 0.51 0.36 5.58
C SER A 252 -0.16 0.59 4.22
N THR A 253 -1.37 1.18 4.23
CA THR A 253 -2.04 1.64 3.01
C THR A 253 -1.23 2.70 2.27
N ILE A 254 -0.50 3.55 3.00
CA ILE A 254 0.36 4.60 2.43
C ILE A 254 1.48 3.97 1.61
N GLU A 255 2.18 2.96 2.12
CA GLU A 255 3.19 2.22 1.36
C GLU A 255 2.60 1.58 0.09
N GLY A 256 1.39 1.02 0.19
CA GLY A 256 0.64 0.52 -0.97
C GLY A 256 0.43 1.57 -2.06
N LEU A 257 -0.02 2.78 -1.67
CA LEU A 257 -0.23 3.89 -2.59
C LEU A 257 1.08 4.44 -3.18
N VAL A 258 2.16 4.46 -2.41
CA VAL A 258 3.48 4.83 -2.93
C VAL A 258 3.97 3.80 -3.95
N GLY A 259 3.74 2.50 -3.70
CA GLY A 259 4.00 1.44 -4.69
C GLY A 259 3.29 1.70 -6.02
N VAL A 260 1.97 1.98 -5.97
CA VAL A 260 1.16 2.39 -7.15
C VAL A 260 1.73 3.63 -7.83
N ALA A 261 2.17 4.63 -7.06
CA ALA A 261 2.73 5.86 -7.64
C ALA A 261 4.07 5.62 -8.36
N ILE A 262 4.90 4.71 -7.85
CA ILE A 262 6.16 4.29 -8.47
C ILE A 262 5.90 3.52 -9.76
N ASP A 263 4.96 2.58 -9.73
CA ASP A 263 4.59 1.78 -10.91
C ASP A 263 4.00 2.64 -12.02
N ALA A 264 3.19 3.64 -11.67
CA ALA A 264 2.68 4.62 -12.62
C ALA A 264 3.77 5.50 -13.26
N ILE A 265 4.91 5.72 -12.61
CA ILE A 265 6.06 6.43 -13.21
C ILE A 265 6.68 5.54 -14.30
N ALA A 266 6.97 4.28 -13.97
CA ALA A 266 7.54 3.31 -14.89
C ALA A 266 6.64 3.08 -16.11
N SER A 267 5.34 2.87 -15.87
CA SER A 267 4.33 2.65 -16.91
C SER A 267 4.26 3.77 -17.95
N ARG A 268 4.40 5.03 -17.54
CA ARG A 268 4.43 6.17 -18.48
C ARG A 268 5.71 6.19 -19.31
N ALA A 269 6.83 5.83 -18.72
CA ALA A 269 8.12 5.77 -19.39
C ALA A 269 8.22 4.56 -20.34
N ASP A 270 7.57 3.44 -20.02
CA ASP A 270 7.46 2.25 -20.87
C ASP A 270 6.82 2.58 -22.23
N LEU A 271 5.74 3.37 -22.25
CA LEU A 271 5.13 3.77 -23.51
C LEU A 271 6.12 4.56 -24.39
N ALA A 272 6.92 5.46 -23.78
CA ALA A 272 7.93 6.20 -24.52
C ALA A 272 9.10 5.31 -24.97
N TYR A 273 9.46 4.32 -24.15
CA TYR A 273 10.43 3.30 -24.51
C TYR A 273 9.97 2.48 -25.72
N ILE A 274 8.74 1.96 -25.72
CA ILE A 274 8.19 1.16 -26.83
C ILE A 274 8.12 1.94 -28.14
N GLU A 275 7.74 3.23 -28.09
CA GLU A 275 7.66 4.11 -29.27
C GLU A 275 9.04 4.36 -29.88
N ARG A 276 10.07 4.56 -29.04
CA ARG A 276 11.35 5.14 -29.46
C ARG A 276 12.50 4.15 -29.56
N ALA A 277 12.41 3.02 -28.86
CA ALA A 277 13.44 2.00 -28.90
C ALA A 277 13.34 1.19 -30.20
N ASP A 278 14.46 1.11 -30.91
CA ASP A 278 14.63 0.29 -32.11
C ASP A 278 14.86 -1.18 -31.72
N LEU A 279 13.76 -1.82 -31.32
CA LEU A 279 13.73 -3.22 -30.87
C LEU A 279 13.33 -4.14 -32.00
N THR A 280 13.96 -5.31 -32.06
CA THR A 280 13.44 -6.45 -32.83
C THR A 280 12.14 -6.99 -32.23
N VAL A 281 11.36 -7.75 -33.02
CA VAL A 281 10.14 -8.45 -32.52
C VAL A 281 10.45 -9.27 -31.27
N LYS A 282 11.56 -10.03 -31.29
CA LYS A 282 11.99 -10.85 -30.16
C LYS A 282 12.30 -10.00 -28.93
N GLN A 283 13.07 -8.92 -29.06
CA GLN A 283 13.38 -8.04 -27.93
C GLN A 283 12.11 -7.42 -27.33
N THR A 284 11.15 -7.00 -28.15
CA THR A 284 9.86 -6.49 -27.68
C THR A 284 9.10 -7.54 -26.86
N GLN A 285 9.05 -8.79 -27.35
CA GLN A 285 8.42 -9.90 -26.63
C GLN A 285 9.17 -10.28 -25.35
N ASP A 286 10.51 -10.25 -25.35
CA ASP A 286 11.31 -10.49 -24.15
C ASP A 286 11.00 -9.44 -23.06
N ARG A 287 10.77 -8.18 -23.44
CA ARG A 287 10.46 -7.07 -22.50
C ARG A 287 9.04 -7.23 -21.96
N GLN A 288 8.10 -7.60 -22.83
CA GLN A 288 6.76 -7.98 -22.42
C GLN A 288 6.78 -9.16 -21.43
N ASN A 289 7.60 -10.19 -21.69
CA ASN A 289 7.74 -11.35 -20.82
C ASN A 289 8.35 -11.00 -19.46
N ASP A 290 9.30 -10.06 -19.42
CA ASP A 290 9.84 -9.54 -18.16
C ASP A 290 8.73 -8.92 -17.29
N LEU A 291 7.82 -8.12 -17.88
CA LEU A 291 6.67 -7.54 -17.17
C LEU A 291 5.64 -8.59 -16.76
N LEU A 292 5.31 -9.53 -17.66
CA LEU A 292 4.39 -10.64 -17.36
C LEU A 292 4.93 -11.58 -16.26
N GLY A 293 6.25 -11.67 -16.13
CA GLY A 293 6.93 -12.45 -15.09
C GLY A 293 7.00 -11.76 -13.73
N LEU A 294 6.56 -10.50 -13.61
CA LEU A 294 6.50 -9.82 -12.32
C LEU A 294 5.41 -10.41 -11.42
N PRO A 295 5.63 -10.46 -10.10
CA PRO A 295 4.63 -10.93 -9.16
C PRO A 295 3.42 -9.98 -9.15
N ALA A 296 2.22 -10.55 -8.92
CA ALA A 296 1.01 -9.76 -8.78
C ALA A 296 1.12 -8.73 -7.64
N THR A 297 0.54 -7.55 -7.85
CA THR A 297 0.44 -6.51 -6.84
C THR A 297 -0.33 -7.02 -5.62
N PRO A 298 0.18 -6.82 -4.38
CA PRO A 298 -0.53 -7.23 -3.18
C PRO A 298 -1.91 -6.54 -3.06
N PRO A 299 -2.97 -7.27 -2.67
CA PRO A 299 -4.28 -6.68 -2.46
C PRO A 299 -4.25 -5.59 -1.39
N MET A 300 -4.89 -4.44 -1.65
CA MET A 300 -5.05 -3.40 -0.62
C MET A 300 -5.83 -3.90 0.60
N ALA A 301 -6.73 -4.87 0.40
CA ALA A 301 -7.50 -5.48 1.47
C ALA A 301 -6.63 -6.09 2.59
N ASP A 302 -5.42 -6.58 2.27
CA ASP A 302 -4.55 -7.20 3.27
C ASP A 302 -3.92 -6.18 4.22
N LYS A 303 -3.68 -4.96 3.74
CA LYS A 303 -3.21 -3.83 4.55
C LYS A 303 -4.31 -3.34 5.49
N ILE A 304 -5.54 -3.25 4.98
CA ILE A 304 -6.72 -2.91 5.75
C ILE A 304 -7.00 -3.96 6.84
N ASP A 305 -6.91 -5.25 6.49
CA ASP A 305 -7.20 -6.36 7.40
C ASP A 305 -6.20 -6.46 8.55
N LEU A 306 -4.95 -6.06 8.32
CA LEU A 306 -3.87 -6.18 9.30
C LEU A 306 -3.47 -4.83 9.89
N ALA A 307 -2.70 -4.02 9.18
CA ALA A 307 -2.08 -2.82 9.75
C ALA A 307 -3.11 -1.78 10.16
N GLU A 308 -4.05 -1.45 9.28
CA GLU A 308 -5.04 -0.42 9.61
C GLU A 308 -5.99 -0.88 10.73
N ARG A 309 -6.37 -2.16 10.74
CA ARG A 309 -7.16 -2.76 11.81
C ARG A 309 -6.43 -2.66 13.16
N LEU A 310 -5.16 -3.05 13.21
CA LEU A 310 -4.38 -3.01 14.45
C LEU A 310 -4.11 -1.58 14.92
N THR A 311 -3.89 -0.63 14.00
CA THR A 311 -3.82 0.80 14.32
C THR A 311 -5.11 1.31 14.95
N HIS A 312 -6.27 0.89 14.44
CA HIS A 312 -7.56 1.27 15.01
C HIS A 312 -7.79 0.63 16.40
N LEU A 313 -7.48 -0.66 16.56
CA LEU A 313 -7.61 -1.32 17.87
C LEU A 313 -6.65 -0.71 18.92
N GLU A 314 -5.46 -0.29 18.50
CA GLU A 314 -4.55 0.47 19.35
C GLU A 314 -5.12 1.84 19.71
N LEU A 315 -5.80 2.54 18.78
CA LEU A 315 -6.51 3.77 19.10
C LEU A 315 -7.53 3.57 20.23
N VAL A 316 -8.35 2.52 20.19
CA VAL A 316 -9.28 2.16 21.27
C VAL A 316 -8.52 1.97 22.60
N GLN A 317 -7.41 1.22 22.57
CA GLN A 317 -6.56 1.00 23.74
C GLN A 317 -5.94 2.29 24.29
N MET A 318 -5.44 3.17 23.42
CA MET A 318 -4.84 4.45 23.81
C MET A 318 -5.85 5.36 24.48
N ILE A 319 -7.11 5.36 24.04
CA ILE A 319 -8.17 6.17 24.66
C ILE A 319 -8.48 5.64 26.06
N ARG A 320 -8.53 4.32 26.26
CA ARG A 320 -8.63 3.72 27.60
C ARG A 320 -7.44 4.12 28.49
N GLN A 321 -6.23 4.14 27.95
CA GLN A 321 -5.01 4.45 28.72
C GLN A 321 -4.86 5.94 29.05
N ARG A 322 -5.21 6.82 28.12
CA ARG A 322 -4.82 8.25 28.14
C ARG A 322 -6.00 9.21 28.07
N GLY A 323 -7.23 8.70 28.02
CA GLY A 323 -8.45 9.49 27.94
C GLY A 323 -8.78 10.03 26.55
N PHE A 324 -9.91 10.73 26.45
CA PHE A 324 -10.50 11.21 25.19
C PHE A 324 -9.80 12.43 24.59
N GLY A 325 -8.93 13.10 25.34
CA GLY A 325 -8.25 14.29 24.86
C GLY A 325 -7.44 14.09 23.58
N ARG A 326 -6.91 12.88 23.34
CA ARG A 326 -6.23 12.52 22.10
C ARG A 326 -7.19 12.37 20.91
N LEU A 327 -8.45 11.97 21.12
CA LEU A 327 -9.45 11.95 20.04
C LEU A 327 -9.74 13.36 19.52
N GLU A 328 -9.76 14.37 20.39
CA GLU A 328 -10.02 15.75 19.97
C GLU A 328 -8.89 16.29 19.08
N ALA A 329 -7.63 16.06 19.46
CA ALA A 329 -6.46 16.40 18.65
C ALA A 329 -6.47 15.71 17.28
N LEU A 330 -7.02 14.50 17.21
CA LEU A 330 -7.10 13.69 16.01
C LEU A 330 -8.37 13.94 15.16
N SER A 331 -9.37 14.65 15.72
CA SER A 331 -10.66 14.91 15.07
C SER A 331 -10.76 16.30 14.43
N HIS A 332 -9.75 17.17 14.63
CA HIS A 332 -9.71 18.50 14.05
C HIS A 332 -9.01 18.49 12.68
N ASP A 333 -9.72 18.95 11.65
CA ASP A 333 -9.12 19.31 10.36
C ASP A 333 -8.58 20.75 10.46
N GLY A 334 -7.27 20.93 10.73
CA GLY A 334 -6.64 22.26 10.74
C GLY A 334 -5.18 22.29 11.22
N PRO A 335 -4.36 23.31 10.87
CA PRO A 335 -2.92 23.37 11.11
C PRO A 335 -2.54 23.88 12.53
N ASP A 336 -3.40 23.65 13.52
CA ASP A 336 -3.21 24.19 14.87
C ASP A 336 -2.33 23.25 15.72
N HIS A 337 -1.02 23.27 15.47
CA HIS A 337 -0.01 22.47 16.16
C HIS A 337 0.25 22.90 17.62
N ASP A 338 -0.36 24.01 18.07
CA ASP A 338 -0.05 24.66 19.35
C ASP A 338 -1.06 24.37 20.48
N ARG A 339 -2.05 23.49 20.28
CA ARG A 339 -2.92 23.09 21.41
C ARG A 339 -2.16 22.17 22.38
N PRO A 340 -2.17 22.49 23.70
CA PRO A 340 -1.49 21.66 24.68
C PRO A 340 -2.08 20.25 24.66
N TYR A 341 -1.19 19.26 24.69
CA TYR A 341 -1.53 17.86 24.94
C TYR A 341 -2.50 17.81 26.12
N THR A 342 -3.72 17.33 25.88
CA THR A 342 -4.72 17.19 26.93
C THR A 342 -4.15 16.23 27.99
N PRO A 343 -4.06 16.65 29.26
CA PRO A 343 -3.42 15.87 30.29
C PRO A 343 -4.12 14.52 30.49
N LYS A 344 -3.40 13.54 31.02
CA LYS A 344 -3.97 12.26 31.45
C LYS A 344 -5.26 12.49 32.24
N PRO A 345 -6.26 11.61 32.10
CA PRO A 345 -7.47 11.72 32.92
C PRO A 345 -7.09 11.83 34.39
N GLY A 346 -7.73 12.74 35.12
CA GLY A 346 -7.60 12.78 36.58
C GLY A 346 -8.08 11.46 37.21
N PRO A 347 -7.86 11.26 38.53
CA PRO A 347 -8.18 10.00 39.20
C PRO A 347 -9.61 9.50 38.97
N ASP A 348 -10.59 10.41 38.89
CA ASP A 348 -11.99 10.03 38.65
C ASP A 348 -12.26 9.65 37.18
N GLY A 349 -11.57 10.31 36.24
CA GLY A 349 -11.59 9.90 34.84
C GLY A 349 -10.93 8.53 34.61
N GLU A 350 -9.83 8.24 35.31
CA GLU A 350 -9.18 6.91 35.27
C GLU A 350 -10.10 5.81 35.82
N LYS A 351 -10.78 6.08 36.95
CA LYS A 351 -11.78 5.16 37.51
C LYS A 351 -12.93 4.90 36.53
N ALA A 352 -13.46 5.97 35.92
CA ALA A 352 -14.55 5.86 34.96
C ALA A 352 -14.13 5.02 33.74
N LEU A 353 -12.99 5.31 33.12
CA LEU A 353 -12.45 4.54 31.99
C LEU A 353 -12.19 3.07 32.34
N THR A 354 -11.75 2.79 33.57
CA THR A 354 -11.50 1.42 34.05
C THR A 354 -12.79 0.63 34.28
N ALA A 355 -13.86 1.30 34.71
CA ALA A 355 -15.15 0.67 34.98
C ALA A 355 -16.00 0.41 33.72
N MET A 356 -15.65 1.04 32.59
CA MET A 356 -16.35 0.86 31.32
C MET A 356 -16.09 -0.51 30.69
N ASP A 357 -17.11 -1.05 30.02
CA ASP A 357 -16.95 -2.25 29.18
C ASP A 357 -16.46 -1.86 27.79
N TRP A 358 -15.20 -2.22 27.50
CA TRP A 358 -14.53 -1.95 26.22
C TRP A 358 -14.72 -3.07 25.18
N ALA A 359 -15.28 -4.22 25.57
CA ALA A 359 -15.46 -5.35 24.65
C ALA A 359 -16.36 -5.00 23.45
N PRO A 360 -17.46 -4.24 23.59
CA PRO A 360 -18.29 -3.83 22.45
C PRO A 360 -17.52 -2.99 21.42
N ALA A 361 -16.72 -2.00 21.84
CA ALA A 361 -15.93 -1.17 20.94
C ALA A 361 -14.99 -2.01 20.06
N LEU A 362 -14.27 -2.95 20.69
CA LEU A 362 -13.32 -3.84 20.03
C LEU A 362 -14.02 -4.80 19.05
N ARG A 363 -15.14 -5.40 19.46
CA ARG A 363 -15.93 -6.30 18.61
C ARG A 363 -16.56 -5.60 17.42
N ASP A 364 -17.17 -4.44 17.65
CA ASP A 364 -17.79 -3.65 16.60
C ASP A 364 -16.74 -3.18 15.57
N CYS A 365 -15.56 -2.79 16.04
CA CYS A 365 -14.42 -2.45 15.19
C CYS A 365 -14.04 -3.65 14.29
N ASN A 366 -13.76 -4.82 14.89
CA ASN A 366 -13.40 -6.01 14.12
C ASN A 366 -14.47 -6.43 13.11
N HIS A 367 -15.74 -6.43 13.51
CA HIS A 367 -16.85 -6.79 12.63
C HIS A 367 -16.95 -5.84 11.42
N LEU A 368 -16.74 -4.54 11.62
CA LEU A 368 -16.72 -3.58 10.52
C LEU A 368 -15.53 -3.79 9.59
N TYR A 369 -14.33 -4.05 10.12
CA TYR A 369 -13.18 -4.42 9.29
C TYR A 369 -13.40 -5.73 8.54
N ASP A 370 -14.00 -6.75 9.15
CA ASP A 370 -14.30 -8.03 8.49
C ASP A 370 -15.24 -7.82 7.30
N ARG A 371 -16.28 -7.01 7.48
CA ARG A 371 -17.21 -6.63 6.41
C ARG A 371 -16.54 -5.81 5.32
N LEU A 372 -15.71 -4.84 5.70
CA LEU A 372 -14.96 -4.01 4.76
C LEU A 372 -14.02 -4.88 3.93
N VAL A 373 -13.16 -5.67 4.56
CA VAL A 373 -12.19 -6.56 3.91
C VAL A 373 -12.89 -7.59 3.02
N ALA A 374 -14.00 -8.19 3.49
CA ALA A 374 -14.80 -9.10 2.68
C ALA A 374 -15.32 -8.42 1.41
N ALA A 375 -15.87 -7.20 1.53
CA ALA A 375 -16.33 -6.42 0.38
C ALA A 375 -15.16 -6.09 -0.56
N MET A 376 -14.01 -5.64 -0.04
CA MET A 376 -12.82 -5.33 -0.85
C MET A 376 -12.28 -6.54 -1.62
N ARG A 377 -12.47 -7.76 -1.11
CA ARG A 377 -12.02 -9.01 -1.75
C ARG A 377 -13.01 -9.56 -2.79
N VAL A 378 -14.16 -8.93 -3.00
CA VAL A 378 -15.09 -9.31 -4.07
C VAL A 378 -14.44 -9.04 -5.43
N LYS A 379 -14.46 -10.08 -6.30
CA LYS A 379 -13.81 -10.04 -7.62
C LYS A 379 -14.58 -9.18 -8.62
N ASP A 380 -15.90 -9.34 -8.66
CA ASP A 380 -16.76 -8.53 -9.52
C ASP A 380 -16.81 -7.10 -8.97
N ARG A 381 -16.41 -6.12 -9.79
CA ARG A 381 -16.29 -4.73 -9.36
C ARG A 381 -17.65 -4.10 -9.04
N ALA A 382 -18.69 -4.40 -9.81
CA ALA A 382 -20.02 -3.83 -9.60
C ALA A 382 -20.62 -4.30 -8.27
N ASP A 383 -20.49 -5.58 -7.96
CA ASP A 383 -20.89 -6.16 -6.68
C ASP A 383 -20.02 -5.65 -5.53
N ARG A 384 -18.70 -5.53 -5.74
CA ARG A 384 -17.77 -4.92 -4.77
C ARG A 384 -18.20 -3.51 -4.40
N ASP A 385 -18.43 -2.65 -5.39
CA ASP A 385 -18.82 -1.25 -5.17
C ASP A 385 -20.17 -1.14 -4.44
N LYS A 386 -21.13 -2.01 -4.76
CA LYS A 386 -22.41 -2.09 -4.06
C LYS A 386 -22.22 -2.47 -2.58
N GLN A 387 -21.35 -3.43 -2.29
CA GLN A 387 -21.05 -3.85 -0.91
C GLN A 387 -20.29 -2.76 -0.15
N LEU A 388 -19.29 -2.15 -0.77
CA LEU A 388 -18.52 -1.05 -0.18
C LEU A 388 -19.40 0.16 0.12
N LYS A 389 -20.34 0.53 -0.77
CA LYS A 389 -21.31 1.59 -0.50
C LYS A 389 -22.15 1.32 0.75
N ARG A 390 -22.57 0.07 0.97
CA ARG A 390 -23.31 -0.32 2.20
C ARG A 390 -22.44 -0.21 3.44
N VAL A 391 -21.20 -0.70 3.38
CA VAL A 391 -20.24 -0.55 4.50
C VAL A 391 -19.96 0.93 4.78
N GLN A 392 -19.82 1.75 3.74
CA GLN A 392 -19.62 3.19 3.86
C GLN A 392 -20.81 3.90 4.50
N GLN A 393 -22.03 3.51 4.15
CA GLN A 393 -23.26 4.02 4.78
C GLN A 393 -23.29 3.69 6.27
N ASP A 394 -22.93 2.46 6.65
CA ASP A 394 -22.89 2.05 8.06
C ASP A 394 -21.80 2.79 8.83
N ILE A 395 -20.62 2.99 8.24
CA ILE A 395 -19.55 3.81 8.81
C ILE A 395 -19.99 5.27 8.95
N PHE A 396 -20.70 5.82 7.96
CA PHE A 396 -21.26 7.18 8.07
C PHE A 396 -22.37 7.27 9.11
N ALA A 397 -23.13 6.21 9.36
CA ALA A 397 -24.12 6.20 10.44
C ALA A 397 -23.45 6.24 11.84
N LEU A 398 -22.15 5.91 11.95
CA LEU A 398 -21.37 6.18 13.17
C LEU A 398 -21.10 7.69 13.38
N ARG A 399 -21.31 8.53 12.36
CA ARG A 399 -20.99 9.96 12.32
C ARG A 399 -22.08 10.87 12.91
N ASP A 400 -23.32 10.40 13.05
CA ASP A 400 -24.47 11.23 13.41
C ASP A 400 -24.63 11.45 14.93
N GLY A 401 -23.61 12.08 15.54
CA GLY A 401 -23.68 12.63 16.90
C GLY A 401 -22.99 14.01 16.96
N PRO A 402 -23.67 15.10 17.35
CA PRO A 402 -23.04 16.41 17.50
C PRO A 402 -22.12 16.41 18.74
N SER A 403 -20.90 16.97 18.58
CA SER A 403 -19.91 17.23 19.64
C SER A 403 -19.84 16.15 20.74
N GLU A 404 -19.62 14.89 20.36
CA GLU A 404 -19.56 13.78 21.31
C GLU A 404 -18.52 13.98 22.40
N SER A 405 -17.46 14.78 22.22
CA SER A 405 -16.52 15.05 23.31
C SER A 405 -17.14 15.79 24.51
N ALA A 406 -18.09 16.69 24.28
CA ALA A 406 -18.84 17.37 25.34
C ALA A 406 -19.82 16.41 26.07
N LYS A 407 -20.49 15.52 25.32
CA LYS A 407 -21.36 14.48 25.90
C LYS A 407 -20.58 13.38 26.59
N ILE A 408 -19.41 13.00 26.09
CA ILE A 408 -18.49 12.03 26.71
C ILE A 408 -17.91 12.62 28.00
N ALA A 409 -17.59 13.91 28.02
CA ALA A 409 -17.19 14.62 29.24
C ALA A 409 -18.32 14.68 30.28
N GLU A 410 -19.57 14.95 29.88
CA GLU A 410 -20.75 14.84 30.77
C GLU A 410 -20.99 13.40 31.26
N ILE A 411 -20.80 12.41 30.40
CA ILE A 411 -20.95 10.99 30.70
C ILE A 411 -19.89 10.49 31.70
N LEU A 412 -18.65 10.99 31.61
CA LEU A 412 -17.56 10.69 32.56
C LEU A 412 -17.82 11.27 33.97
N LEU A 413 -18.77 12.19 34.11
CA LEU A 413 -19.24 12.73 35.39
C LEU A 413 -20.43 11.94 35.99
N GLY A 414 -21.00 10.98 35.23
CA GLY A 414 -22.08 10.08 35.68
C GLY A 414 -21.61 8.64 35.92
N PRO A 415 -22.41 7.78 36.57
CA PRO A 415 -22.05 6.38 36.78
C PRO A 415 -22.02 5.60 35.45
N PRO A 416 -21.00 4.75 35.21
CA PRO A 416 -20.88 3.99 33.97
C PRO A 416 -21.98 2.94 33.86
N ASP A 417 -22.85 3.07 32.85
CA ASP A 417 -23.81 2.03 32.48
C ASP A 417 -23.59 1.53 31.04
N LYS A 418 -24.41 0.56 30.60
CA LYS A 418 -24.28 -0.05 29.27
C LYS A 418 -24.59 0.93 28.12
N SER A 419 -25.42 1.94 28.35
CA SER A 419 -25.79 2.93 27.33
C SER A 419 -24.61 3.87 27.03
N VAL A 420 -23.89 4.25 28.09
CA VAL A 420 -22.64 5.02 28.05
C VAL A 420 -21.56 4.29 27.26
N SER A 421 -21.31 3.01 27.58
CA SER A 421 -20.29 2.21 26.90
C SER A 421 -20.56 2.08 25.39
N LYS A 422 -21.84 1.98 25.00
CA LYS A 422 -22.27 1.92 23.60
C LYS A 422 -22.07 3.24 22.85
N ALA A 423 -22.39 4.38 23.48
CA ALA A 423 -22.18 5.69 22.88
C ALA A 423 -20.69 5.96 22.64
N VAL A 424 -19.86 5.69 23.65
CA VAL A 424 -18.39 5.80 23.55
C VAL A 424 -17.83 4.88 22.47
N SER A 425 -18.28 3.62 22.40
CA SER A 425 -17.84 2.67 21.37
C SER A 425 -18.08 3.20 19.96
N ARG A 426 -19.25 3.81 19.72
CA ARG A 426 -19.60 4.43 18.43
C ARG A 426 -18.70 5.62 18.11
N ALA A 427 -18.50 6.51 19.07
CA ALA A 427 -17.65 7.70 18.93
C ALA A 427 -16.21 7.34 18.50
N ILE A 428 -15.61 6.39 19.23
CA ILE A 428 -14.24 5.94 18.99
C ILE A 428 -14.12 5.30 17.60
N ASN A 429 -15.02 4.39 17.28
CA ASN A 429 -15.01 3.72 15.98
C ASN A 429 -15.26 4.70 14.83
N GLY A 430 -16.13 5.69 15.03
CA GLY A 430 -16.37 6.77 14.07
C GLY A 430 -15.10 7.59 13.77
N VAL A 431 -14.30 7.91 14.78
CA VAL A 431 -13.01 8.60 14.59
C VAL A 431 -11.98 7.68 13.91
N GLY A 432 -11.84 6.43 14.37
CA GLY A 432 -10.89 5.51 13.76
C GLY A 432 -11.19 5.22 12.27
N PHE A 433 -12.46 5.09 11.89
CA PHE A 433 -12.83 4.93 10.47
C PHE A 433 -12.69 6.22 9.65
N ARG A 434 -12.76 7.40 10.27
CA ARG A 434 -12.42 8.66 9.59
C ARG A 434 -10.93 8.71 9.25
N MET A 435 -10.08 8.25 10.15
CA MET A 435 -8.62 8.19 9.91
C MET A 435 -8.23 7.23 8.80
N LEU A 436 -8.96 6.13 8.64
CA LEU A 436 -8.77 5.20 7.52
C LEU A 436 -8.90 5.89 6.16
N GLY A 437 -9.59 7.05 6.13
CA GLY A 437 -9.77 7.85 4.94
C GLY A 437 -10.73 7.20 3.93
N PRO A 438 -10.81 7.76 2.71
CA PRO A 438 -11.70 7.26 1.68
C PRO A 438 -11.12 5.99 1.04
N TYR A 439 -11.29 4.82 1.67
CA TYR A 439 -10.81 3.53 1.17
C TYR A 439 -11.30 3.19 -0.25
N GLY A 440 -12.45 3.72 -0.68
CA GLY A 440 -12.89 3.62 -2.08
C GLY A 440 -11.91 4.30 -3.06
N LYS A 441 -11.32 5.45 -2.70
CA LYS A 441 -10.27 6.09 -3.51
C LYS A 441 -8.98 5.28 -3.54
N VAL A 442 -8.63 4.63 -2.42
CA VAL A 442 -7.47 3.73 -2.34
C VAL A 442 -7.65 2.55 -3.30
N LEU A 443 -8.81 1.90 -3.27
CA LEU A 443 -9.13 0.83 -4.21
C LEU A 443 -9.14 1.30 -5.66
N ASN A 444 -9.75 2.46 -5.96
CA ASN A 444 -9.74 3.01 -7.31
C ASN A 444 -8.31 3.26 -7.82
N ALA A 445 -7.40 3.74 -6.96
CA ALA A 445 -6.00 3.94 -7.33
C ALA A 445 -5.32 2.61 -7.68
N HIS A 446 -5.57 1.55 -6.90
CA HIS A 446 -5.06 0.21 -7.15
C HIS A 446 -5.66 -0.44 -8.41
N ASP A 447 -6.98 -0.37 -8.59
CA ASP A 447 -7.67 -0.87 -9.78
C ASP A 447 -7.16 -0.19 -11.06
N ARG A 448 -6.93 1.12 -11.00
CA ARG A 448 -6.34 1.89 -12.10
C ARG A 448 -4.94 1.40 -12.45
N ASP A 449 -4.11 1.15 -11.44
CA ASP A 449 -2.76 0.61 -11.62
C ASP A 449 -2.80 -0.75 -12.33
N VAL A 450 -3.67 -1.66 -11.87
CA VAL A 450 -3.89 -2.98 -12.50
C VAL A 450 -4.34 -2.82 -13.95
N GLN A 451 -5.26 -1.89 -14.24
CA GLN A 451 -5.71 -1.66 -15.62
C GLN A 451 -4.61 -1.04 -16.50
N VAL A 452 -3.79 -0.14 -15.97
CA VAL A 452 -2.63 0.42 -16.69
C VAL A 452 -1.66 -0.69 -17.06
N GLN A 453 -1.38 -1.63 -16.14
CA GLN A 453 -0.53 -2.79 -16.41
C GLN A 453 -1.10 -3.70 -17.51
N ARG A 454 -2.41 -3.97 -17.50
CA ARG A 454 -3.09 -4.69 -18.61
C ARG A 454 -2.95 -3.95 -19.93
N ASN A 455 -3.10 -2.63 -19.91
CA ASN A 455 -2.95 -1.80 -21.09
C ASN A 455 -1.51 -1.86 -21.63
N LEU A 456 -0.49 -1.83 -20.76
CA LEU A 456 0.91 -1.99 -21.19
C LEU A 456 1.16 -3.32 -21.90
N GLN A 457 0.60 -4.42 -21.39
CA GLN A 457 0.73 -5.73 -22.02
C GLN A 457 0.18 -5.74 -23.46
N VAL A 458 -0.96 -5.07 -23.67
CA VAL A 458 -1.56 -4.88 -25.00
C VAL A 458 -0.68 -3.97 -25.86
N ALA A 459 -0.13 -2.89 -25.31
CA ALA A 459 0.76 -1.97 -26.04
C ALA A 459 2.04 -2.66 -26.52
N PHE A 460 2.70 -3.47 -25.69
CA PHE A 460 3.85 -4.29 -26.09
C PHE A 460 3.47 -5.32 -27.17
N ALA A 461 2.30 -5.96 -27.06
CA ALA A 461 1.81 -6.90 -28.08
C ALA A 461 1.56 -6.22 -29.43
N LEU A 462 0.92 -5.04 -29.43
CA LEU A 462 0.72 -4.23 -30.64
C LEU A 462 2.05 -3.79 -31.25
N ALA A 463 3.02 -3.41 -30.41
CA ALA A 463 4.36 -3.03 -30.82
C ALA A 463 5.13 -4.19 -31.47
N ALA A 464 4.98 -5.42 -30.96
CA ALA A 464 5.55 -6.61 -31.55
C ALA A 464 4.85 -6.98 -32.87
N TYR A 465 3.51 -6.89 -32.92
CA TYR A 465 2.73 -7.12 -34.14
C TYR A 465 3.17 -6.18 -35.27
N HIS A 466 3.27 -4.87 -34.99
CA HIS A 466 3.67 -3.86 -35.97
C HIS A 466 5.08 -4.11 -36.50
N ARG A 467 6.01 -4.53 -35.64
CA ARG A 467 7.38 -4.87 -36.06
C ARG A 467 7.47 -6.11 -36.94
N ASP A 468 6.52 -7.03 -36.85
CA ASP A 468 6.48 -8.25 -37.68
C ASP A 468 5.74 -8.03 -39.01
N HIS A 469 4.70 -7.19 -39.02
CA HIS A 469 3.81 -7.01 -40.18
C HIS A 469 3.99 -5.69 -40.93
N GLY A 470 4.62 -4.68 -40.31
CA GLY A 470 4.75 -3.32 -40.86
C GLY A 470 3.55 -2.40 -40.58
N ASP A 471 2.40 -2.95 -40.20
CA ASP A 471 1.17 -2.21 -39.89
C ASP A 471 0.56 -2.65 -38.54
N TYR A 472 -0.25 -1.79 -37.92
CA TYR A 472 -1.06 -2.16 -36.75
C TYR A 472 -2.29 -3.00 -37.14
N PRO A 473 -2.78 -3.89 -36.28
CA PRO A 473 -3.90 -4.74 -36.62
C PRO A 473 -5.21 -3.95 -36.71
N ALA A 474 -6.15 -4.42 -37.55
CA ALA A 474 -7.49 -3.85 -37.65
C ALA A 474 -8.35 -4.08 -36.38
N LYS A 475 -8.03 -5.11 -35.59
CA LYS A 475 -8.73 -5.48 -34.34
C LYS A 475 -7.73 -6.02 -33.32
N LEU A 476 -7.98 -5.79 -32.03
CA LEU A 476 -7.12 -6.33 -30.96
C LEU A 476 -7.02 -7.85 -30.99
N ASP A 477 -8.09 -8.58 -31.35
CA ASP A 477 -8.08 -10.04 -31.42
C ASP A 477 -6.99 -10.63 -32.33
N ASN A 478 -6.52 -9.86 -33.32
CA ASN A 478 -5.48 -10.30 -34.26
C ASN A 478 -4.08 -10.39 -33.64
N ILE A 479 -3.86 -9.85 -32.43
CA ILE A 479 -2.56 -10.01 -31.74
C ILE A 479 -2.49 -11.29 -30.92
N ALA A 480 -3.63 -11.95 -30.67
CA ALA A 480 -3.71 -13.22 -29.96
C ALA A 480 -3.76 -14.43 -30.93
N PRO A 481 -3.21 -15.60 -30.56
CA PRO A 481 -2.44 -15.87 -29.34
C PRO A 481 -0.93 -15.57 -29.48
N LYS A 482 -0.45 -15.15 -30.66
CA LYS A 482 0.99 -15.06 -30.99
C LYS A 482 1.75 -14.04 -30.14
N TYR A 483 1.18 -12.85 -29.91
CA TYR A 483 1.84 -11.74 -29.21
C TYR A 483 1.30 -11.53 -27.79
N LEU A 484 0.13 -12.07 -27.50
CA LEU A 484 -0.46 -12.11 -26.17
C LEU A 484 -1.41 -13.30 -26.11
N ALA A 485 -1.38 -14.09 -25.04
CA ALA A 485 -2.18 -15.31 -24.94
C ALA A 485 -3.70 -15.03 -25.09
N THR A 486 -4.18 -13.97 -24.43
CA THR A 486 -5.56 -13.50 -24.48
C THR A 486 -5.58 -11.99 -24.31
N ILE A 487 -6.50 -11.30 -25.00
CA ILE A 487 -6.71 -9.86 -24.78
C ILE A 487 -7.43 -9.67 -23.44
N PRO A 488 -6.90 -8.86 -22.51
CA PRO A 488 -7.58 -8.61 -21.24
C PRO A 488 -8.82 -7.73 -21.47
N ASP A 489 -9.91 -8.07 -20.77
CA ASP A 489 -11.06 -7.18 -20.64
C ASP A 489 -10.72 -5.95 -19.80
N ASP A 490 -11.47 -4.88 -20.04
CA ASP A 490 -11.51 -3.69 -19.21
C ASP A 490 -12.08 -4.03 -17.81
N LEU A 491 -11.25 -3.83 -16.79
CA LEU A 491 -11.59 -4.05 -15.38
C LEU A 491 -12.79 -3.21 -14.92
N PHE A 492 -12.98 -2.03 -15.51
CA PHE A 492 -13.98 -1.07 -15.04
C PHE A 492 -15.37 -1.32 -15.63
N SER A 493 -15.44 -1.72 -16.91
CA SER A 493 -16.70 -2.03 -17.59
C SER A 493 -17.04 -3.52 -17.66
N GLY A 494 -16.06 -4.41 -17.46
CA GLY A 494 -16.21 -5.86 -17.66
C GLY A 494 -16.37 -6.26 -19.13
N LYS A 495 -16.03 -5.38 -20.07
CA LYS A 495 -16.15 -5.57 -21.53
C LYS A 495 -14.78 -5.49 -22.20
N ALA A 496 -14.72 -5.75 -23.50
CA ALA A 496 -13.50 -5.54 -24.27
C ALA A 496 -13.04 -4.07 -24.22
N LEU A 497 -11.72 -3.86 -24.29
CA LEU A 497 -11.11 -2.53 -24.46
C LEU A 497 -11.59 -1.87 -25.76
N ILE A 498 -11.75 -0.55 -25.73
CA ILE A 498 -12.13 0.22 -26.92
C ILE A 498 -10.86 0.50 -27.73
N TYR A 499 -10.87 0.15 -29.03
CA TYR A 499 -9.73 0.26 -29.93
C TYR A 499 -10.07 1.00 -31.21
N HIS A 500 -9.22 1.98 -31.54
CA HIS A 500 -9.29 2.84 -32.70
C HIS A 500 -7.94 2.87 -33.41
N PRO A 501 -7.73 2.04 -34.45
CA PRO A 501 -6.56 2.18 -35.31
C PRO A 501 -6.61 3.51 -36.07
N THR A 502 -5.44 4.05 -36.39
CA THR A 502 -5.26 5.28 -37.17
C THR A 502 -4.18 5.04 -38.23
N ASP A 503 -4.09 5.93 -39.21
CA ASP A 503 -3.10 5.82 -40.30
C ASP A 503 -1.64 5.72 -39.82
N LYS A 504 -1.33 6.27 -38.64
CA LYS A 504 0.04 6.34 -38.09
C LYS A 504 0.24 5.58 -36.79
N GLY A 505 -0.79 4.88 -36.31
CA GLY A 505 -0.76 4.27 -34.99
C GLY A 505 -2.14 3.90 -34.48
N TYR A 506 -2.41 4.14 -33.21
CA TYR A 506 -3.68 3.75 -32.60
C TYR A 506 -4.00 4.55 -31.33
N LEU A 507 -5.27 4.50 -30.94
CA LEU A 507 -5.75 4.76 -29.60
C LEU A 507 -6.46 3.49 -29.11
N PHE A 508 -6.13 3.01 -27.92
CA PHE A 508 -7.05 2.16 -27.17
C PHE A 508 -7.16 2.64 -25.74
N TYR A 509 -8.26 2.31 -25.07
CA TYR A 509 -8.48 2.74 -23.70
C TYR A 509 -9.45 1.83 -22.95
N SER A 510 -9.37 1.92 -21.62
CA SER A 510 -10.40 1.45 -20.69
C SER A 510 -11.26 2.65 -20.28
N VAL A 511 -12.53 2.43 -19.96
CA VAL A 511 -13.47 3.52 -19.58
C VAL A 511 -13.22 4.11 -18.20
N GLY A 512 -12.22 3.61 -17.47
CA GLY A 512 -11.76 4.21 -16.23
C GLY A 512 -12.72 4.06 -15.03
N PRO A 513 -12.30 4.55 -13.86
CA PRO A 513 -13.03 4.39 -12.60
C PRO A 513 -14.49 4.87 -12.60
N ASN A 514 -14.86 5.87 -13.41
CA ASN A 514 -16.22 6.40 -13.47
C ASN A 514 -17.18 5.46 -14.23
N GLY A 515 -16.66 4.50 -15.00
CA GLY A 515 -17.41 3.50 -15.75
C GLY A 515 -18.14 4.04 -16.99
N LYS A 516 -17.82 5.26 -17.43
CA LYS A 516 -18.41 5.97 -18.56
C LYS A 516 -17.37 6.11 -19.65
N ASP A 517 -17.78 5.89 -20.89
CA ASP A 517 -16.91 6.12 -22.03
C ASP A 517 -16.74 7.63 -22.26
N ASP A 518 -15.57 8.14 -21.88
CA ASP A 518 -15.19 9.54 -22.07
C ASP A 518 -14.40 9.74 -23.39
N GLY A 519 -14.51 8.82 -24.35
CA GLY A 519 -13.89 8.94 -25.67
C GLY A 519 -12.36 8.95 -25.65
N GLY A 520 -11.74 8.28 -24.68
CA GLY A 520 -10.31 8.21 -24.46
C GLY A 520 -9.73 9.42 -23.72
N ARG A 521 -10.56 10.25 -23.06
CA ARG A 521 -10.07 11.44 -22.31
C ARG A 521 -9.78 11.09 -20.86
N SER A 522 -8.56 11.43 -20.41
CA SER A 522 -8.15 11.25 -19.00
C SER A 522 -8.37 12.51 -18.16
N LEU A 523 -8.24 12.37 -16.83
CA LEU A 523 -8.37 13.43 -15.80
C LEU A 523 -7.56 14.73 -16.04
N THR A 524 -6.61 14.72 -16.97
CA THR A 524 -5.85 15.94 -17.34
C THR A 524 -6.60 16.85 -18.30
N ASN A 525 -7.77 16.45 -18.81
CA ASN A 525 -8.53 17.19 -19.81
C ASN A 525 -9.81 17.85 -19.23
N ASP A 526 -10.53 17.18 -18.35
CA ASP A 526 -11.67 17.68 -17.56
C ASP A 526 -11.68 16.98 -16.19
N LEU A 527 -12.22 17.62 -15.15
CA LEU A 527 -12.28 17.09 -13.78
C LEU A 527 -13.19 15.85 -13.62
N ASN A 528 -13.97 15.51 -14.64
CA ASN A 528 -14.89 14.36 -14.63
C ASN A 528 -14.48 13.20 -15.55
N ASP A 529 -13.61 13.44 -16.54
CA ASP A 529 -13.16 12.42 -17.50
C ASP A 529 -12.09 11.54 -16.85
N ASP A 530 -12.20 10.21 -16.88
CA ASP A 530 -11.22 9.33 -16.24
C ASP A 530 -10.79 8.07 -17.00
N ASP A 531 -11.03 8.05 -18.32
CA ASP A 531 -10.50 7.01 -19.21
C ASP A 531 -8.98 6.87 -19.07
N LEU A 532 -8.51 5.66 -19.38
CA LEU A 532 -7.09 5.28 -19.31
C LEU A 532 -6.55 5.02 -20.72
N PRO A 533 -6.22 6.06 -21.50
CA PRO A 533 -5.80 5.92 -22.89
C PRO A 533 -4.35 5.49 -23.04
N VAL A 534 -4.12 4.68 -24.07
CA VAL A 534 -2.82 4.45 -24.68
C VAL A 534 -2.90 4.90 -26.13
N THR A 535 -2.08 5.88 -26.46
CA THR A 535 -1.99 6.44 -27.82
C THR A 535 -0.59 6.24 -28.37
N MET A 536 -0.50 5.75 -29.61
CA MET A 536 0.72 5.71 -30.39
C MET A 536 0.48 6.39 -31.74
N PRO A 537 1.39 7.25 -32.24
CA PRO A 537 2.53 7.82 -31.51
C PRO A 537 2.07 8.62 -30.29
N LEU A 538 2.99 8.81 -29.33
CA LEU A 538 2.67 9.49 -28.09
C LEU A 538 2.33 10.97 -28.35
N PRO A 539 1.32 11.53 -27.67
CA PRO A 539 1.01 12.95 -27.78
C PRO A 539 2.17 13.81 -27.26
N GLU A 540 2.29 15.02 -27.80
CA GLU A 540 3.26 16.00 -27.33
C GLU A 540 2.99 16.35 -25.86
N LEU A 541 4.06 16.49 -25.08
CA LEU A 541 3.96 16.95 -23.70
C LEU A 541 3.60 18.44 -23.69
N LYS A 542 2.35 18.77 -23.31
CA LYS A 542 1.88 20.15 -23.12
C LYS A 542 2.93 20.98 -22.36
N LYS A 543 3.23 22.19 -22.81
CA LYS A 543 4.02 23.14 -22.02
C LYS A 543 3.21 23.50 -20.78
N LYS A 544 3.82 23.41 -19.60
CA LYS A 544 3.23 24.05 -18.42
C LYS A 544 3.32 25.55 -18.64
N LEU A 545 2.19 26.23 -18.52
CA LEU A 545 2.08 27.68 -18.67
C LEU A 545 2.78 28.40 -17.53
#